data_AF-A0A142XJQ2-F1
#
_entry.id   AF-A0A142XJQ2-F1
#
_cell.length_a   1.000
_cell.length_b   1.000
_cell.length_c   1.000
_cell.angle_alpha   90.00
_cell.angle_beta   90.00
_cell.angle_gamma   90.00
#
_symmetry.space_group_name_H-M   'P 1'
#
loop_
_entity.id
_entity.type
_entity.pdbx_description
1 polymer ?
#
loop_
_entity_poly.entity_id
_entity_poly.type
_entity_poly.pdbx_seq_one_letter_code
_entity_poly.pdbx_strand_id
1 'polypeptide(L)' 'MVAPFVRDRMAEEIKMTCVCCHCRRERMTAEEWRDRVPVAGERLTHGICPACLYELYPDLAPLVRPRS' A
#
# COMPACT_ATOMS: atom_id res chain seq x y z
N MET A 1 -14.82 -30.98 12.34
CA MET A 1 -15.33 -29.91 13.23
C MET A 1 -14.35 -28.75 13.16
N VAL A 2 -14.69 -27.69 12.43
CA VAL A 2 -13.86 -26.47 12.34
C VAL A 2 -14.48 -25.44 13.27
N ALA A 3 -13.69 -24.89 14.19
CA ALA A 3 -14.16 -24.05 15.28
C ALA A 3 -14.90 -22.78 14.78
N PRO A 4 -15.98 -22.35 15.45
CA PRO A 4 -16.84 -21.23 15.03
C PRO A 4 -16.19 -19.84 15.12
N PHE A 5 -14.91 -19.73 15.49
CA PHE A 5 -14.22 -18.47 15.77
C PHE A 5 -13.80 -17.65 14.54
N VAL A 6 -13.89 -18.19 13.33
CA VAL A 6 -13.32 -17.53 12.12
C VAL A 6 -14.36 -16.68 11.37
N ARG A 7 -15.62 -16.63 11.84
CA ARG A 7 -16.73 -16.05 11.08
C ARG A 7 -17.23 -14.68 11.54
N ASP A 8 -16.66 -14.08 12.58
CA ASP A 8 -17.23 -12.87 13.21
C ASP A 8 -16.32 -11.62 13.25
N ARG A 9 -15.40 -11.46 12.28
CA ARG A 9 -14.65 -10.18 12.12
C ARG A 9 -14.84 -9.49 10.77
N MET A 10 -15.90 -9.85 10.05
CA MET A 10 -16.33 -9.12 8.86
C MET A 10 -17.16 -7.90 9.25
N ALA A 11 -16.55 -6.81 9.74
CA ALA A 11 -17.15 -5.46 9.76
C ALA A 11 -16.29 -4.34 10.38
N GLU A 12 -15.06 -4.58 10.85
CA GLU A 12 -14.11 -3.48 10.95
C GLU A 12 -13.25 -3.52 9.71
N GLU A 13 -13.48 -2.58 8.80
CA GLU A 13 -12.56 -2.30 7.70
C GLU A 13 -11.23 -1.91 8.35
N ILE A 14 -10.37 -2.91 8.59
CA ILE A 14 -9.03 -2.68 9.14
C ILE A 14 -8.30 -1.84 8.09
N LYS A 15 -8.33 -0.53 8.28
CA LYS A 15 -7.68 0.43 7.40
C LYS A 15 -6.18 0.17 7.45
N MET A 16 -5.67 -0.49 6.43
CA MET A 16 -4.24 -0.67 6.23
C MET A 16 -3.71 0.46 5.35
N THR A 17 -2.78 1.25 5.88
CA THR A 17 -2.11 2.30 5.13
C THR A 17 -1.00 1.67 4.29
N CYS A 18 -1.04 1.81 2.97
CA CYS A 18 0.05 1.37 2.09
C CYS A 18 1.11 2.48 1.97
N VAL A 19 2.35 2.18 2.34
CA VAL A 19 3.46 3.12 2.39
C VAL A 19 4.57 2.69 1.43
N CYS A 20 5.16 3.65 0.72
CA CYS A 20 6.27 3.39 -0.18
C CYS A 20 7.51 3.03 0.64
N CYS A 21 8.11 1.86 0.38
CA CYS A 21 9.30 1.41 1.09
C CYS A 21 10.53 2.29 0.85
N HIS A 22 10.53 3.10 -0.23
CA HIS A 22 11.64 4.00 -0.55
C HIS A 22 11.41 5.42 -0.03
N CYS A 23 10.39 6.13 -0.52
CA CYS A 23 10.17 7.54 -0.19
C CYS A 23 9.20 7.78 0.99
N ARG A 24 8.62 6.71 1.58
CA ARG A 24 7.70 6.76 2.73
C ARG A 24 6.39 7.52 2.52
N ARG A 25 6.08 7.93 1.28
CA ARG A 25 4.76 8.45 0.91
C ARG A 25 3.69 7.37 1.07
N GLU A 26 2.49 7.77 1.45
CA GLU A 26 1.34 6.89 1.58
C GLU A 26 0.44 6.93 0.34
N ARG A 27 -0.18 5.81 0.03
CA ARG A 27 -1.13 5.66 -1.08
C ARG A 27 -2.51 6.16 -0.64
N MET A 28 -3.03 7.17 -1.33
CA MET A 28 -4.40 7.68 -1.13
C MET A 28 -5.40 6.98 -2.03
N THR A 29 -5.01 6.74 -3.28
CA THR A 29 -5.82 6.06 -4.31
C THR A 29 -4.93 5.15 -5.16
N ALA A 30 -5.46 4.55 -6.22
CA ALA A 30 -4.65 3.75 -7.14
C ALA A 30 -3.48 4.55 -7.75
N GLU A 31 -3.66 5.87 -7.94
CA GLU A 31 -2.75 6.73 -8.68
C GLU A 31 -2.09 7.81 -7.82
N GLU A 32 -2.69 8.15 -6.69
CA GLU A 32 -2.25 9.25 -5.85
C GLU A 32 -1.44 8.77 -4.63
N TRP A 33 -0.28 9.40 -4.45
CA TRP A 33 0.62 9.20 -3.32
C TRP A 33 0.99 10.55 -2.71
N ARG A 34 0.93 10.67 -1.38
CA ARG A 34 1.24 11.91 -0.66
C ARG A 34 2.22 11.69 0.49
N ASP A 35 2.75 12.78 1.02
CA ASP A 35 3.57 12.74 2.22
C ASP A 35 2.77 12.19 3.39
N ARG A 36 3.34 11.20 4.08
CA ARG A 36 2.70 10.51 5.18
C ARG A 36 2.90 11.27 6.48
N VAL A 37 1.85 11.35 7.28
CA VAL A 37 1.90 11.76 8.68
C VAL A 37 1.65 10.51 9.56
N PRO A 38 2.67 9.96 10.24
CA PRO A 38 2.51 8.76 11.04
C PRO A 38 1.51 8.94 12.19
N VAL A 39 0.67 7.93 12.43
CA VAL A 39 -0.28 7.89 13.54
C VAL A 39 0.00 6.68 14.43
N ALA A 40 -0.01 6.87 15.74
CA ALA A 40 0.21 5.79 16.69
C ALA A 40 -0.85 4.68 16.53
N GLY A 41 -0.42 3.43 16.52
CA GLY A 41 -1.30 2.25 16.41
C GLY A 41 -1.82 1.97 15.00
N GLU A 42 -1.38 2.71 13.98
CA GLU A 42 -1.78 2.42 12.61
C GLU A 42 -1.19 1.10 12.10
N ARG A 43 -1.91 0.44 11.19
CA ARG A 43 -1.46 -0.77 10.53
C ARG A 43 -0.93 -0.42 9.15
N LEU A 44 0.32 -0.79 8.91
CA LEU A 44 1.01 -0.50 7.66
C LEU A 44 1.14 -1.74 6.79
N THR A 45 1.05 -1.52 5.48
CA THR A 45 1.60 -2.41 4.47
C THR A 45 2.59 -1.63 3.61
N HIS A 46 3.54 -2.32 2.98
CA HIS A 46 4.57 -1.69 2.17
C HIS A 46 4.38 -1.99 0.69
N GLY A 47 4.65 -0.99 -0.14
CA GLY A 47 4.68 -1.12 -1.60
C GLY A 47 5.73 -0.18 -2.20
N ILE A 48 5.70 0.00 -3.52
CA ILE A 48 6.54 0.99 -4.21
C ILE A 48 5.63 1.97 -4.96
N CYS A 49 5.86 3.27 -4.79
CA CYS A 49 5.11 4.27 -5.54
C CYS A 49 5.63 4.37 -6.99
N PRO A 50 4.81 4.84 -7.94
CA PRO A 50 5.21 4.90 -9.34
C PRO A 50 6.50 5.69 -9.59
N ALA A 51 6.67 6.83 -8.92
CA ALA A 51 7.89 7.64 -9.08
C ALA A 51 9.15 6.84 -8.72
N CYS A 52 9.16 6.18 -7.56
CA CYS A 52 10.30 5.37 -7.13
C CYS A 52 10.45 4.10 -7.96
N LEU A 53 9.35 3.52 -8.48
CA LEU A 53 9.42 2.38 -9.40
C LEU A 53 10.15 2.77 -10.69
N TYR A 54 9.80 3.90 -11.31
CA TYR A 54 10.44 4.38 -12.52
C TYR A 54 11.88 4.87 -12.31
N GLU A 55 12.19 5.39 -11.13
CA GLU A 55 13.55 5.84 -10.77
C GLU A 55 14.49 4.66 -10.47
N LEU A 56 14.06 3.70 -9.64
CA LEU A 56 14.90 2.61 -9.15
C LEU A 56 14.91 1.39 -10.09
N TYR A 57 13.82 1.17 -10.82
CA TYR A 57 13.64 0.00 -11.68
C TYR A 57 13.12 0.41 -13.06
N PRO A 58 13.86 1.24 -13.81
CA PRO A 58 13.40 1.78 -15.09
C PRO A 58 13.07 0.70 -16.13
N ASP A 59 13.74 -0.46 -16.07
CA ASP A 59 13.50 -1.58 -16.99
C ASP A 59 12.22 -2.37 -16.65
N LEU A 60 11.85 -2.43 -15.37
CA LEU A 60 10.66 -3.16 -14.90
C LEU A 60 9.40 -2.29 -14.87
N ALA A 61 9.56 -0.98 -14.69
CA ALA A 61 8.44 -0.05 -14.55
C ALA A 61 7.44 -0.13 -15.73
N PRO A 62 7.86 -0.22 -17.02
CA PRO A 62 6.94 -0.35 -18.14
C PRO A 62 6.16 -1.67 -18.17
N LEU A 63 6.73 -2.75 -17.60
CA LEU A 63 6.11 -4.07 -17.57
C LEU A 63 5.02 -4.19 -16.51
N VAL A 64 5.20 -3.48 -15.39
CA VAL A 64 4.29 -3.50 -14.24
C VAL A 64 3.23 -2.40 -14.33
N ARG A 65 3.58 -1.26 -14.93
CA ARG A 65 2.70 -0.10 -15.07
C ARG A 65 2.91 0.60 -16.42
N PRO A 66 2.13 0.27 -17.46
CA PRO A 66 2.20 0.99 -18.73
C PRO A 66 1.87 2.46 -18.52
N ARG A 67 2.58 3.35 -19.23
CA ARG A 67 2.25 4.79 -19.21
C ARG A 67 0.88 4.98 -19.83
N SER A 68 -0.09 5.36 -19.00
CA SER A 68 -1.43 5.83 -19.39
C SER A 68 -1.36 7.20 -20.05
#